data_AF-A0A2H0QP09-F1
#
_entry.id   AF-A0A2H0QP09-F1
#
_cell.length_a   1.000
_cell.length_b   1.000
_cell.length_c   1.000
_cell.angle_alpha   90.00
_cell.angle_beta   90.00
_cell.angle_gamma   90.00
#
_symmetry.space_group_name_H-M   'P 1'
#
loop_
_entity.id
_entity.type
_entity.pdbx_description
1 polymer ?
#
loop_
_entity_poly.entity_id
_entity_poly.type
_entity_poly.pdbx_seq_one_letter_code
_entity_poly.pdbx_strand_id
1 'polypeptide(L)'
;MASLLSSLTSCFNKENKTEEVVAPQTSAVTAEDLKVGDDGLSEAKIIIKTVHGNIAFKLYPKKAPNTVTRIIELTQQGFYDGIIFHRVIPNFVIQGGDPTGTGTSGSGKNLKAEFNDIQHIKGTVAMARAQDVDSADSQFYIALTTLPHLDKSYTVFGQVVEGMEILEKIVQGDKIITMTFQP
;
A
#
# COMPACT_ATOMS: atom_id res chain seq x y z
N MET A 1 -0.01 60.19 -52.61
CA MET A 1 1.47 60.26 -52.68
C MET A 1 1.94 61.35 -51.72
N ALA A 2 2.28 60.96 -50.49
CA ALA A 2 2.99 61.69 -49.42
C ALA A 2 2.75 60.86 -48.13
N SER A 3 3.71 60.09 -47.63
CA SER A 3 4.79 60.47 -46.69
C SER A 3 4.29 60.72 -45.27
N LEU A 4 4.79 59.92 -44.30
CA LEU A 4 5.22 60.23 -42.92
C LEU A 4 5.33 58.89 -42.15
N LEU A 5 6.53 58.35 -41.90
CA LEU A 5 7.45 58.57 -40.78
C LEU A 5 7.07 57.93 -39.43
N SER A 6 8.04 57.13 -38.93
CA SER A 6 8.36 56.79 -37.53
C SER A 6 7.37 55.84 -36.81
N SER A 7 7.78 54.87 -36.01
CA SER A 7 8.85 54.91 -35.00
C SER A 7 9.31 53.49 -34.57
N LEU A 8 10.58 53.40 -34.15
CA LEU A 8 11.20 52.25 -33.47
C LEU A 8 10.50 51.92 -32.13
N THR A 9 10.41 50.63 -31.79
CA THR A 9 10.52 50.09 -30.42
C THR A 9 10.88 48.60 -30.57
N SER A 10 12.17 48.23 -30.49
CA SER A 10 12.88 47.75 -29.31
C SER A 10 12.38 46.43 -28.71
N CYS A 11 13.30 45.46 -28.76
CA CYS A 11 13.38 44.11 -28.23
C CYS A 11 12.54 43.75 -26.99
N PHE A 12 11.95 42.56 -27.00
CA PHE A 12 11.90 41.66 -25.85
C PHE A 12 11.76 40.21 -26.31
N ASN A 13 12.89 39.52 -26.47
CA ASN A 13 12.92 38.07 -26.65
C ASN A 13 13.25 37.47 -25.27
N LYS A 14 12.26 36.91 -24.60
CA LYS A 14 12.47 36.05 -23.43
C LYS A 14 12.29 34.61 -23.88
N GLU A 15 13.39 33.94 -24.17
CA GLU A 15 13.44 32.48 -24.19
C GLU A 15 13.19 31.99 -22.77
N ASN A 16 11.96 31.54 -22.50
CA ASN A 16 11.65 30.77 -21.30
C ASN A 16 12.19 29.35 -21.54
N LYS A 17 13.38 29.07 -21.00
CA LYS A 17 13.83 27.70 -20.75
C LYS A 17 12.89 27.12 -19.70
N THR A 18 12.10 26.14 -20.10
CA THR A 18 11.36 25.27 -19.20
C THR A 18 12.39 24.56 -18.31
N GLU A 19 12.47 24.97 -17.04
CA GLU A 19 13.07 24.14 -16.00
C GLU A 19 12.17 22.91 -15.84
N GLU A 20 12.72 21.77 -16.25
CA GLU A 20 12.18 20.45 -16.02
C GLU A 20 12.20 20.20 -14.51
N VAL A 21 11.02 20.23 -13.88
CA VAL A 21 10.87 19.90 -12.46
C VAL A 21 11.07 18.39 -12.33
N VAL A 22 12.32 17.97 -12.12
CA VAL A 22 12.66 16.57 -11.84
C VAL A 22 12.14 16.23 -10.45
N ALA A 23 11.00 15.52 -10.40
CA ALA A 23 10.50 14.89 -9.19
C ALA A 23 11.59 13.93 -8.63
N PRO A 24 11.79 13.87 -7.31
CA PRO A 24 12.81 13.03 -6.71
C PRO A 24 12.54 11.57 -7.10
N GLN A 25 13.51 10.97 -7.80
CA GLN A 25 13.53 9.58 -8.21
C GLN A 25 13.75 8.72 -6.96
N THR A 26 12.68 8.39 -6.24
CA THR A 26 12.72 7.37 -5.19
C THR A 26 12.97 6.04 -5.88
N SER A 27 14.16 5.46 -5.72
CA SER A 27 14.48 4.13 -6.24
C SER A 27 13.43 3.12 -5.77
N ALA A 28 12.86 2.34 -6.69
CA ALA A 28 11.79 1.40 -6.39
C ALA A 28 12.33 0.27 -5.49
N VAL A 29 11.99 0.30 -4.20
CA VAL A 29 12.36 -0.76 -3.25
C VAL A 29 11.53 -2.00 -3.56
N THR A 30 12.20 -3.13 -3.75
CA THR A 30 11.57 -4.43 -4.02
C THR A 30 11.73 -5.38 -2.84
N ALA A 31 11.03 -6.52 -2.89
CA ALA A 31 11.17 -7.57 -1.89
C ALA A 31 12.61 -8.11 -1.79
N GLU A 32 13.37 -8.11 -2.87
CA GLU A 32 14.75 -8.62 -2.93
C GLU A 32 15.74 -7.70 -2.20
N ASP A 33 15.41 -6.41 -2.09
CA ASP A 33 16.23 -5.41 -1.40
C ASP A 33 16.08 -5.47 0.13
N LEU A 34 15.06 -6.17 0.63
CA LEU A 34 14.77 -6.22 2.06
C LEU A 34 15.72 -7.18 2.79
N LYS A 35 16.33 -6.69 3.87
CA LYS A 35 16.97 -7.56 4.86
C LYS A 35 15.92 -8.37 5.60
N VAL A 36 16.21 -9.65 5.81
CA VAL A 36 15.28 -10.63 6.38
C VAL A 36 15.91 -11.28 7.60
N GLY A 37 15.19 -11.32 8.71
CA GLY A 37 15.60 -12.04 9.92
C GLY A 37 15.41 -13.56 9.80
N ASP A 38 15.80 -14.28 10.84
CA ASP A 38 15.70 -15.75 10.89
C ASP A 38 14.24 -16.24 10.88
N ASP A 39 13.30 -15.40 11.30
CA ASP A 39 11.85 -15.63 11.27
C ASP A 39 11.23 -15.44 9.86
N GLY A 40 12.03 -15.06 8.87
CA GLY A 40 11.58 -14.80 7.51
C GLY A 40 10.89 -13.45 7.32
N LEU A 41 10.78 -12.64 8.37
CA LEU A 41 10.25 -11.28 8.30
C LEU A 41 11.33 -10.27 7.94
N SER A 42 10.92 -9.19 7.27
CA SER A 42 11.81 -8.07 6.97
C SER A 42 12.27 -7.31 8.23
N GLU A 43 13.43 -6.65 8.16
CA GLU A 43 13.78 -5.60 9.12
C GLU A 43 12.86 -4.38 8.95
N ALA A 44 12.64 -3.99 7.69
CA ALA A 44 11.70 -2.95 7.28
C ALA A 44 10.27 -3.25 7.75
N LYS A 45 9.47 -2.19 7.98
CA LYS A 45 8.06 -2.29 8.38
C LYS A 45 7.19 -1.30 7.61
N ILE A 46 5.91 -1.63 7.51
CA ILE A 46 4.87 -0.68 7.09
C ILE A 46 4.10 -0.24 8.32
N ILE A 47 3.86 1.06 8.42
CA ILE A 47 3.10 1.68 9.52
C ILE A 47 1.78 2.20 8.96
N ILE A 48 0.68 1.71 9.53
CA ILE A 48 -0.67 2.22 9.32
C ILE A 48 -1.02 3.14 10.49
N LYS A 49 -1.22 4.43 10.20
CA LYS A 49 -1.71 5.39 11.18
C LYS A 49 -3.23 5.41 11.17
N THR A 50 -3.86 5.32 12.33
CA THR A 50 -5.32 5.38 12.50
C THR A 50 -5.68 6.40 13.58
N VAL A 51 -6.98 6.64 13.78
CA VAL A 51 -7.47 7.45 14.91
C VAL A 51 -7.25 6.78 16.27
N HIS A 52 -7.02 5.47 16.30
CA HIS A 52 -6.84 4.70 17.53
C HIS A 52 -5.38 4.49 17.92
N GLY A 53 -4.44 4.80 17.03
CA GLY A 53 -3.00 4.56 17.19
C GLY A 53 -2.36 4.03 15.91
N ASN A 54 -1.08 3.67 16.03
CA ASN A 54 -0.31 3.09 14.93
C ASN A 54 -0.34 1.57 14.99
N ILE A 55 -0.50 0.93 13.84
CA ILE A 55 -0.30 -0.51 13.64
C ILE A 55 0.94 -0.65 12.75
N ALA A 56 1.94 -1.42 13.17
CA ALA A 56 3.09 -1.70 12.34
C ALA A 56 3.21 -3.20 12.05
N PHE A 57 3.43 -3.54 10.79
CA PHE A 57 3.65 -4.91 10.36
C PHE A 57 4.93 -5.05 9.53
N LYS A 58 5.58 -6.19 9.69
CA LYS A 58 6.72 -6.62 8.87
C LYS A 58 6.25 -7.50 7.72
N LEU A 59 7.09 -7.65 6.72
CA LEU A 59 6.77 -8.29 5.44
C LEU A 59 7.47 -9.65 5.32
N TYR A 60 6.91 -10.58 4.55
CA TYR A 60 7.54 -11.87 4.21
C TYR A 60 8.07 -11.86 2.76
N PRO A 61 9.16 -11.15 2.46
CA PRO A 61 9.63 -10.97 1.08
C PRO A 61 9.98 -12.28 0.35
N LYS A 62 10.42 -13.32 1.07
CA LYS A 62 10.73 -14.63 0.47
C LYS A 62 9.50 -15.50 0.21
N LYS A 63 8.36 -15.22 0.88
CA LYS A 63 7.14 -16.04 0.76
C LYS A 63 6.14 -15.45 -0.24
N ALA A 64 6.15 -14.12 -0.41
CA ALA A 64 5.28 -13.41 -1.35
C ALA A 64 6.00 -12.21 -2.01
N PRO A 65 7.09 -12.44 -2.77
CA PRO A 65 7.95 -11.38 -3.29
C PRO A 65 7.23 -10.36 -4.18
N ASN A 66 6.33 -10.82 -5.05
CA ASN A 66 5.59 -9.91 -5.95
C ASN A 66 4.58 -9.08 -5.17
N THR A 67 3.89 -9.71 -4.21
CA THR A 67 2.92 -9.04 -3.34
C THR A 67 3.61 -7.99 -2.47
N VAL A 68 4.72 -8.36 -1.80
CA VAL A 68 5.50 -7.43 -0.97
C VAL A 68 5.99 -6.24 -1.79
N THR A 69 6.55 -6.48 -2.97
CA THR A 69 6.99 -5.40 -3.86
C THR A 69 5.84 -4.46 -4.23
N ARG A 70 4.67 -5.01 -4.59
CA ARG A 70 3.50 -4.19 -4.96
C ARG A 70 2.96 -3.39 -3.79
N ILE A 71 2.91 -3.97 -2.58
CA ILE A 71 2.43 -3.27 -1.39
C ILE A 71 3.37 -2.12 -1.01
N ILE A 72 4.70 -2.32 -1.09
CA ILE A 72 5.68 -1.26 -0.85
C ILE A 72 5.48 -0.13 -1.88
N GLU A 73 5.37 -0.47 -3.17
CA GLU A 73 5.15 0.49 -4.24
C GLU A 73 3.91 1.35 -3.99
N LEU A 74 2.75 0.72 -3.73
CA LEU A 74 1.49 1.42 -3.45
C LEU A 74 1.57 2.29 -2.19
N THR A 75 2.25 1.79 -1.15
CA THR A 75 2.47 2.53 0.10
C THR A 75 3.33 3.77 -0.14
N GLN A 76 4.43 3.66 -0.88
CA GLN A 76 5.32 4.78 -1.22
C GLN A 76 4.65 5.80 -2.13
N GLN A 77 3.68 5.39 -2.95
CA GLN A 77 2.84 6.26 -3.78
C GLN A 77 1.72 6.96 -2.98
N GLY A 78 1.54 6.65 -1.70
CA GLY A 78 0.46 7.19 -0.87
C GLY A 78 -0.93 6.66 -1.24
N PHE A 79 -1.01 5.53 -1.97
CA PHE A 79 -2.28 4.99 -2.48
C PHE A 79 -3.30 4.71 -1.37
N TYR A 80 -2.82 4.24 -0.21
CA TYR A 80 -3.67 3.86 0.92
C TYR A 80 -4.13 5.03 1.79
N ASP A 81 -3.62 6.24 1.56
CA ASP A 81 -3.91 7.38 2.43
C ASP A 81 -5.38 7.81 2.28
N GLY A 82 -6.08 7.89 3.40
CA GLY A 82 -7.50 8.23 3.46
C GLY A 82 -8.45 7.09 3.13
N ILE A 83 -7.96 5.92 2.68
CA ILE A 83 -8.78 4.73 2.45
C ILE A 83 -9.37 4.22 3.77
N ILE A 84 -10.60 3.71 3.73
CA ILE A 84 -11.28 3.15 4.90
C ILE A 84 -11.05 1.64 5.05
N PHE A 85 -11.16 1.17 6.29
CA PHE A 85 -11.48 -0.22 6.58
C PHE A 85 -12.97 -0.46 6.31
N HIS A 86 -13.31 -0.81 5.07
CA HIS A 86 -14.69 -0.96 4.62
C HIS A 86 -15.38 -2.21 5.18
N ARG A 87 -14.62 -3.19 5.66
CA ARG A 87 -15.16 -4.42 6.24
C ARG A 87 -14.42 -4.80 7.52
N VAL A 88 -15.14 -4.79 8.63
CA VAL A 88 -14.63 -5.19 9.95
C VAL A 88 -15.58 -6.23 10.52
N ILE A 89 -15.08 -7.45 10.75
CA ILE A 89 -15.85 -8.54 11.35
C ILE A 89 -15.15 -8.99 12.63
N PRO A 90 -15.77 -8.78 13.81
CA PRO A 90 -15.22 -9.24 15.07
C PRO A 90 -14.87 -10.72 15.05
N ASN A 91 -13.74 -11.09 15.66
CA ASN A 91 -13.21 -12.47 15.65
C ASN A 91 -12.95 -13.05 14.26
N PHE A 92 -12.79 -12.19 13.24
CA PHE A 92 -12.42 -12.61 11.90
C PHE A 92 -11.31 -11.69 11.38
N VAL A 93 -11.65 -10.61 10.68
CA VAL A 93 -10.66 -9.74 10.04
C VAL A 93 -11.07 -8.28 10.06
N ILE A 94 -10.09 -7.39 9.97
CA ILE A 94 -10.25 -6.01 9.49
C ILE A 94 -9.71 -5.94 8.06
N GLN A 95 -10.49 -5.41 7.12
CA GLN A 95 -10.17 -5.38 5.69
C GLN A 95 -10.26 -3.96 5.15
N GLY A 96 -9.24 -3.57 4.40
CA GLY A 96 -9.09 -2.25 3.78
C GLY A 96 -8.39 -2.34 2.42
N GLY A 97 -7.92 -1.21 1.90
CA GLY A 97 -7.18 -1.14 0.63
C GLY A 97 -8.05 -1.05 -0.64
N ASP A 98 -9.35 -0.78 -0.49
CA ASP A 98 -10.25 -0.44 -1.60
C ASP A 98 -10.40 1.10 -1.67
N PRO A 99 -9.97 1.77 -2.75
CA PRO A 99 -10.02 3.24 -2.86
C PRO A 99 -11.44 3.82 -2.92
N THR A 100 -12.45 3.03 -3.33
CA THR A 100 -13.86 3.45 -3.28
C THR A 100 -14.54 3.08 -1.96
N GLY A 101 -13.91 2.20 -1.16
CA GLY A 101 -14.47 1.71 0.09
C GLY A 101 -15.71 0.81 -0.08
N THR A 102 -15.96 0.30 -1.29
CA THR A 102 -17.16 -0.53 -1.59
C THR A 102 -16.91 -2.02 -1.43
N GLY A 103 -15.65 -2.44 -1.32
CA GLY A 103 -15.20 -3.83 -1.32
C GLY A 103 -15.04 -4.45 -2.71
N THR A 104 -15.17 -3.65 -3.77
CA THR A 104 -15.24 -4.12 -5.17
C THR A 104 -14.20 -3.48 -6.09
N SER A 105 -13.37 -2.55 -5.60
CA SER A 105 -12.34 -1.89 -6.40
C SER A 105 -10.93 -2.14 -5.85
N GLY A 106 -9.91 -1.65 -6.56
CA GLY A 106 -8.50 -1.81 -6.19
C GLY A 106 -7.59 -0.84 -6.97
N SER A 107 -6.30 -1.11 -6.98
CA SER A 107 -5.31 -0.29 -7.70
C SER A 107 -5.34 -0.44 -9.22
N GLY A 108 -6.11 -1.40 -9.74
CA GLY A 108 -6.27 -1.66 -11.17
C GLY A 108 -5.25 -2.64 -11.75
N LYS A 109 -4.45 -3.30 -10.90
CA LYS A 109 -3.46 -4.30 -11.34
C LYS A 109 -3.54 -5.53 -10.45
N ASN A 110 -4.04 -6.62 -11.03
CA ASN A 110 -4.08 -7.90 -10.34
C ASN A 110 -2.67 -8.51 -10.13
N LEU A 111 -2.57 -9.30 -9.07
CA LEU A 111 -1.40 -10.07 -8.65
C LEU A 111 -1.73 -11.56 -8.77
N LYS A 112 -0.75 -12.32 -9.27
CA LYS A 112 -0.82 -13.78 -9.20
C LYS A 112 -0.74 -14.24 -7.75
N ALA A 113 -1.46 -15.31 -7.42
CA ALA A 113 -1.44 -15.90 -6.11
C ALA A 113 -0.03 -16.39 -5.73
N GLU A 114 0.42 -16.06 -4.52
CA GLU A 114 1.67 -16.53 -3.90
C GLU A 114 1.30 -17.27 -2.60
N PHE A 115 0.41 -18.27 -2.73
CA PHE A 115 -0.02 -19.08 -1.59
C PHE A 115 1.18 -19.75 -0.93
N ASN A 116 1.21 -19.73 0.41
CA ASN A 116 2.34 -20.18 1.18
C ASN A 116 1.91 -20.92 2.46
N ASP A 117 2.90 -21.34 3.24
CA ASP A 117 2.78 -22.15 4.45
C ASP A 117 2.59 -21.33 5.74
N ILE A 118 2.47 -20.00 5.65
CA ILE A 118 2.22 -19.16 6.81
C ILE A 118 0.76 -19.31 7.24
N GLN A 119 0.56 -19.56 8.53
CA GLN A 119 -0.77 -19.72 9.11
C GLN A 119 -1.41 -18.36 9.38
N HIS A 120 -2.73 -18.27 9.23
CA HIS A 120 -3.50 -17.10 9.65
C HIS A 120 -3.70 -17.14 11.17
N ILE A 121 -2.76 -16.52 11.89
CA ILE A 121 -2.88 -16.26 13.33
C ILE A 121 -3.27 -14.80 13.56
N LYS A 122 -3.53 -14.41 14.81
CA LYS A 122 -3.82 -13.01 15.14
C LYS A 122 -2.69 -12.10 14.65
N GLY A 123 -3.03 -11.04 13.92
CA GLY A 123 -2.10 -10.08 13.35
C GLY A 123 -1.52 -10.46 11.97
N THR A 124 -1.83 -11.63 11.44
CA THR A 124 -1.41 -12.01 10.07
C THR A 124 -2.03 -11.07 9.04
N VAL A 125 -1.23 -10.60 8.10
CA VAL A 125 -1.63 -9.70 7.01
C VAL A 125 -1.61 -10.45 5.68
N ALA A 126 -2.74 -10.48 4.99
CA ALA A 126 -2.91 -11.22 3.75
C ALA A 126 -3.75 -10.46 2.72
N MET A 127 -3.61 -10.83 1.45
CA MET A 127 -4.35 -10.21 0.35
C MET A 127 -5.80 -10.69 0.32
N ALA A 128 -6.75 -9.77 0.18
CA ALA A 128 -8.10 -10.10 -0.21
C ALA A 128 -8.16 -10.39 -1.73
N ARG A 129 -9.08 -11.26 -2.14
CA ARG A 129 -9.30 -11.61 -3.56
C ARG A 129 -10.77 -11.95 -3.81
N ALA A 130 -11.18 -11.88 -5.07
CA ALA A 130 -12.44 -12.42 -5.54
C ALA A 130 -12.35 -13.95 -5.74
N GLN A 131 -13.29 -14.53 -6.49
CA GLN A 131 -13.34 -15.97 -6.74
C GLN A 131 -12.10 -16.49 -7.49
N ASP A 132 -11.63 -15.74 -8.48
CA ASP A 132 -10.40 -16.05 -9.18
C ASP A 132 -9.20 -15.93 -8.22
N VAL A 133 -8.33 -16.95 -8.22
CA VAL A 133 -7.16 -17.00 -7.35
C VAL A 133 -6.16 -15.88 -7.65
N ASP A 134 -6.09 -15.43 -8.90
CA ASP A 134 -5.18 -14.37 -9.36
C ASP A 134 -5.88 -12.99 -9.42
N SER A 135 -6.90 -12.77 -8.59
CA SER A 135 -7.66 -11.51 -8.54
C SER A 135 -7.31 -10.59 -7.37
N ALA A 136 -6.31 -10.93 -6.56
CA ALA A 136 -5.79 -10.01 -5.56
C ALA A 136 -5.24 -8.74 -6.25
N ASP A 137 -5.44 -7.57 -5.67
CA ASP A 137 -5.00 -6.28 -6.24
C ASP A 137 -4.34 -5.42 -5.14
N SER A 138 -5.12 -4.56 -4.48
CA SER A 138 -4.65 -3.68 -3.39
C SER A 138 -5.35 -3.92 -2.06
N GLN A 139 -6.45 -4.67 -2.06
CA GLN A 139 -7.16 -4.95 -0.82
C GLN A 139 -6.39 -5.96 0.03
N PHE A 140 -6.26 -5.65 1.32
CA PHE A 140 -5.63 -6.52 2.30
C PHE A 140 -6.52 -6.66 3.52
N TYR A 141 -6.26 -7.68 4.33
CA TYR A 141 -6.88 -7.84 5.63
C TYR A 141 -5.87 -8.23 6.70
N ILE A 142 -6.21 -7.93 7.95
CA ILE A 142 -5.47 -8.33 9.14
C ILE A 142 -6.37 -9.26 9.96
N ALA A 143 -5.88 -10.46 10.27
CA ALA A 143 -6.60 -11.45 11.07
C ALA A 143 -6.70 -11.03 12.54
N LEU A 144 -7.90 -11.07 13.11
CA LEU A 144 -8.18 -10.74 14.52
C LEU A 144 -8.09 -11.96 15.45
N THR A 145 -8.04 -13.17 14.88
CA THR A 145 -7.90 -14.43 15.59
C THR A 145 -7.22 -15.46 14.68
N THR A 146 -7.09 -16.71 15.14
CA THR A 146 -6.60 -17.83 14.32
C THR A 146 -7.67 -18.32 13.35
N LEU A 147 -7.36 -18.39 12.05
CA LEU A 147 -8.29 -18.65 10.95
C LEU A 147 -7.78 -19.75 10.01
N PRO A 148 -7.70 -21.01 10.47
CA PRO A 148 -7.06 -22.09 9.71
C PRO A 148 -7.77 -22.44 8.39
N HIS A 149 -9.04 -22.05 8.25
CA HIS A 149 -9.80 -22.25 7.02
C HIS A 149 -9.38 -21.30 5.88
N LEU A 150 -8.55 -20.28 6.16
CA LEU A 150 -7.95 -19.39 5.15
C LEU A 150 -6.55 -19.84 4.71
N ASP A 151 -5.92 -20.74 5.46
CA ASP A 151 -4.56 -21.21 5.19
C ASP A 151 -4.44 -21.80 3.78
N LYS A 152 -3.30 -21.51 3.12
CA LYS A 152 -2.99 -21.94 1.74
C LYS A 152 -3.99 -21.50 0.66
N SER A 153 -4.96 -20.65 1.00
CA SER A 153 -6.01 -20.17 0.10
C SER A 153 -5.94 -18.68 -0.20
N TYR A 154 -5.08 -17.97 0.55
CA TYR A 154 -4.80 -16.54 0.43
C TYR A 154 -3.30 -16.30 0.55
N THR A 155 -2.80 -15.27 -0.14
CA THR A 155 -1.40 -14.85 -0.07
C THR A 155 -1.17 -14.10 1.24
N VAL A 156 -0.53 -14.75 2.21
CA VAL A 156 0.00 -14.08 3.40
C VAL A 156 1.30 -13.37 3.03
N PHE A 157 1.40 -12.08 3.35
CA PHE A 157 2.58 -11.28 3.00
C PHE A 157 3.15 -10.47 4.17
N GLY A 158 2.50 -10.44 5.32
CA GLY A 158 3.04 -9.75 6.50
C GLY A 158 2.46 -10.22 7.83
N GLN A 159 3.03 -9.67 8.90
CA GLN A 159 2.63 -9.94 10.29
C GLN A 159 2.76 -8.67 11.12
N VAL A 160 1.70 -8.31 11.84
CA VAL A 160 1.71 -7.19 12.80
C VAL A 160 2.68 -7.50 13.93
N VAL A 161 3.53 -6.52 14.24
CA VAL A 161 4.57 -6.59 15.29
C VAL A 161 4.42 -5.49 16.34
N GLU A 162 3.70 -4.40 16.03
CA GLU A 162 3.39 -3.31 16.96
C GLU A 162 1.92 -2.88 16.78
N GLY A 163 1.25 -2.51 17.88
CA GLY A 163 -0.15 -2.05 17.84
C GLY A 163 -1.19 -3.18 17.73
N MET A 164 -0.89 -4.37 18.27
CA MET A 164 -1.83 -5.50 18.28
C MET A 164 -3.13 -5.17 19.02
N GLU A 165 -3.03 -4.38 20.09
CA GLU A 165 -4.16 -3.88 20.88
C GLU A 165 -4.99 -2.80 20.14
N ILE A 166 -4.46 -2.22 19.06
CA ILE A 166 -5.18 -1.27 18.23
C ILE A 166 -6.16 -2.01 17.29
N LEU A 167 -5.83 -3.23 16.87
CA LEU A 167 -6.67 -4.02 15.97
C LEU A 167 -8.09 -4.23 16.51
N GLU A 168 -8.24 -4.36 17.83
CA GLU A 168 -9.54 -4.55 18.50
C GLU A 168 -10.37 -3.26 18.62
N LYS A 169 -9.74 -2.10 18.40
CA LYS A 169 -10.40 -0.79 18.47
C LYS A 169 -10.94 -0.33 17.12
N ILE A 170 -10.41 -0.88 16.03
CA ILE A 170 -10.82 -0.53 14.67
C ILE A 170 -12.28 -0.91 14.45
N VAL A 171 -13.07 0.04 13.96
CA VAL A 171 -14.44 -0.15 13.53
C VAL A 171 -14.60 0.10 12.03
N GLN A 172 -15.69 -0.41 11.45
CA GLN A 172 -15.97 -0.21 10.03
C GLN A 172 -16.07 1.29 9.70
N GLY A 173 -15.38 1.72 8.65
CA GLY A 173 -15.33 3.12 8.22
C GLY A 173 -14.18 3.93 8.81
N ASP A 174 -13.43 3.38 9.77
CA ASP A 174 -12.18 4.00 10.22
C ASP A 174 -11.20 4.14 9.07
N LYS A 175 -10.43 5.22 9.10
CA LYS A 175 -9.48 5.57 8.05
C LYS A 175 -8.09 5.06 8.36
N ILE A 176 -7.43 4.57 7.31
CA ILE A 176 -5.98 4.60 7.16
C ILE A 176 -5.63 6.08 6.95
N ILE A 177 -5.27 6.78 8.02
CA ILE A 177 -4.92 8.21 7.93
C ILE A 177 -3.71 8.38 7.01
N THR A 178 -2.69 7.56 7.23
CA THR A 178 -1.54 7.41 6.34
C THR A 178 -1.02 5.97 6.41
N MET A 179 -0.43 5.48 5.31
CA MET A 179 0.33 4.24 5.29
C MET A 179 1.74 4.52 4.77
N THR A 180 2.76 4.23 5.57
CA THR A 180 4.16 4.60 5.25
C THR A 180 5.09 3.40 5.33
N PHE A 181 6.01 3.29 4.37
CA PHE A 181 7.09 2.32 4.39
C PHE A 181 8.30 2.86 5.17
N GLN A 182 8.79 2.08 6.13
CA GLN A 182 9.99 2.37 6.91
C GLN A 182 11.03 1.26 6.63
N PRO A 183 12.08 1.54 5.82
CA PRO A 183 13.12 0.57 5.49
C PRO A 183 13.96 0.13 6.69
#